data_AF-A0A8H6T6Q5-F1
#
_entry.id   AF-A0A8H6T6Q5-F1
#
_cell.length_a   1.000
_cell.length_b   1.000
_cell.length_c   1.000
_cell.angle_alpha   90.00
_cell.angle_beta   90.00
_cell.angle_gamma   90.00
#
_symmetry.space_group_name_H-M   'P 1'
#
loop_
_entity.id
_entity.type
_entity.pdbx_description
1 polymer ?
#
loop_
_entity_poly.entity_id
_entity_poly.type
_entity_poly.pdbx_seq_one_letter_code
_entity_poly.pdbx_strand_id
1 'polypeptide(L)'
;MSAAWNCTPGTRNHQLVTSNDPPSDSEVSDFLDISADIAARIKAVDEEIHALRSRLKVFEQEQSLLYDRRMKAQRVLAPIRRLPPELLAEIFSMTMPPVYIRSGYIPVGSNLSPWSLMHVCRHWRAVASSTPSLWEVIAMLYDKSENEPVYPLRLLEAHLQLARSLRIDFWAHDNEESERQKNAFILLAKHSEKWVELNIGMKAGLYPILNGLCGRLNSLRKAWLRCDDDRGLVPSPPPIVCFEGAPVLTDLGLKNMTYHSQVAAPFRQLQRYYLRTEWYGHTHVLQDLSAVAEARIIVDVDHVSTNGLARRIHFPFLRRLSVSHGAILDAIDAPELSQIALESYELERASLISSLNSLVAHSSCQLQRLAIYGIPQSETTIQLLHQFPSLEHLCLIWDEDRAGDIMQNDVDTIVSALMITATGPILTPRLRILSFAWEAVAQVDYRLLARMARARWKSESCRLERMEILRGQSEEGSEGLLDPLRMLRDAGMDLVWLEGGAAHNVMDRYHFAS
;
A
#
# COMPACT_ATOMS: atom_id res chain seq x y z
N MET A 1 79.07 -21.99 -0.65
CA MET A 1 78.94 -21.02 -1.75
C MET A 1 79.58 -21.63 -2.98
N SER A 2 78.89 -22.63 -3.55
CA SER A 2 79.28 -23.31 -4.79
C SER A 2 79.17 -22.30 -5.94
N ALA A 3 80.14 -22.30 -6.85
CA ALA A 3 80.41 -21.26 -7.83
C ALA A 3 79.13 -20.85 -8.58
N ALA A 4 78.60 -19.66 -8.26
CA ALA A 4 77.43 -19.12 -8.90
C ALA A 4 77.66 -19.15 -10.42
N TRP A 5 76.81 -19.89 -11.14
CA TRP A 5 76.77 -19.92 -12.60
C TRP A 5 76.72 -18.47 -13.11
N ASN A 6 77.87 -17.92 -13.46
CA ASN A 6 78.01 -16.51 -13.75
C ASN A 6 77.89 -16.31 -15.27
N CYS A 7 76.64 -16.23 -15.73
CA CYS A 7 76.29 -15.98 -17.12
C CYS A 7 76.14 -14.49 -17.42
N THR A 8 77.09 -13.67 -16.96
CA THR A 8 77.11 -12.24 -17.30
C THR A 8 77.55 -12.04 -18.76
N PRO A 9 76.99 -11.04 -19.47
CA PRO A 9 77.37 -10.73 -20.85
C PRO A 9 78.88 -10.59 -21.02
N GLY A 10 79.45 -11.25 -22.03
CA GLY A 10 80.89 -11.24 -22.32
C GLY A 10 81.71 -12.36 -21.69
N THR A 11 81.12 -13.20 -20.84
CA THR A 11 81.79 -14.42 -20.32
C THR A 11 81.69 -15.58 -21.32
N ARG A 12 82.63 -16.54 -21.22
CA ARG A 12 82.63 -17.76 -22.02
C ARG A 12 81.35 -18.59 -21.83
N ASN A 13 80.85 -18.66 -20.59
CA ASN A 13 79.57 -19.32 -20.29
C ASN A 13 78.37 -18.61 -20.96
N HIS A 14 78.35 -17.27 -21.00
CA HIS A 14 77.31 -16.53 -21.71
C HIS A 14 77.37 -16.77 -23.23
N GLN A 15 78.57 -16.84 -23.83
CA GLN A 15 78.74 -17.17 -25.24
C GLN A 15 78.20 -18.57 -25.55
N LEU A 16 78.56 -19.58 -24.76
CA LEU A 16 78.09 -20.97 -24.94
C LEU A 16 76.57 -21.14 -24.81
N VAL A 17 75.89 -20.26 -24.07
CA VAL A 17 74.42 -20.27 -23.94
C VAL A 17 73.73 -19.53 -25.10
N THR A 18 74.44 -18.60 -25.77
CA THR A 18 73.87 -17.72 -26.80
C THR A 18 74.39 -17.98 -28.21
N SER A 19 75.36 -18.88 -28.38
CA SER A 19 75.86 -19.38 -29.67
C SER A 19 75.78 -20.92 -29.71
N ASN A 20 75.96 -21.50 -30.91
CA ASN A 20 76.03 -22.96 -31.10
C ASN A 20 77.48 -23.46 -31.08
N ASP A 21 78.42 -22.73 -30.46
CA ASP A 21 79.81 -23.17 -30.37
C ASP A 21 79.93 -24.40 -29.46
N PRO A 22 80.69 -25.44 -29.85
CA PRO A 22 80.84 -26.62 -29.01
C PRO A 22 81.64 -26.29 -27.74
N PRO A 23 81.20 -26.77 -26.56
CA PRO A 23 82.00 -26.69 -25.34
C PRO A 23 83.22 -27.63 -25.43
N SER A 24 84.31 -27.24 -24.78
CA SER A 24 85.49 -28.10 -24.56
C SER A 24 85.22 -29.14 -23.47
N ASP A 25 86.03 -30.20 -23.41
CA ASP A 25 85.85 -31.30 -22.45
C ASP A 25 85.86 -30.83 -20.97
N SER A 26 86.66 -29.83 -20.62
CA SER A 26 86.66 -29.25 -19.26
C SER A 26 85.40 -28.42 -18.99
N GLU A 27 84.93 -27.65 -19.97
CA GLU A 27 83.66 -26.90 -19.85
C GLU A 27 82.49 -27.88 -19.70
N VAL A 28 82.47 -28.98 -20.46
CA VAL A 28 81.47 -30.05 -20.30
C VAL A 28 81.47 -30.60 -18.87
N SER A 29 82.64 -30.91 -18.31
CA SER A 29 82.76 -31.38 -16.92
C SER A 29 82.21 -30.36 -15.92
N ASP A 30 82.60 -29.09 -16.05
CA ASP A 30 82.14 -28.01 -15.17
C ASP A 30 80.61 -27.82 -15.26
N PHE A 31 80.04 -27.86 -16.47
CA PHE A 31 78.60 -27.74 -16.69
C PHE A 31 77.83 -28.98 -16.17
N LEU A 32 78.42 -30.17 -16.21
CA LEU A 32 77.83 -31.37 -15.60
C LEU A 32 77.78 -31.25 -14.08
N ASP A 33 78.85 -30.78 -13.44
CA ASP A 33 78.90 -30.56 -11.99
C ASP A 33 77.92 -29.45 -11.54
N ILE A 34 77.87 -28.34 -12.28
CA ILE A 34 76.89 -27.26 -12.03
C ILE A 34 75.46 -27.76 -12.21
N SER A 35 75.19 -28.53 -13.28
CA SER A 35 73.88 -29.13 -13.53
C SER A 35 73.46 -30.07 -12.39
N ALA A 36 74.40 -30.87 -11.88
CA ALA A 36 74.16 -31.77 -10.75
C ALA A 36 73.86 -31.00 -9.44
N ASP A 37 74.60 -29.93 -9.12
CA ASP A 37 74.37 -29.08 -7.93
C ASP A 37 73.02 -28.35 -8.03
N ILE A 38 72.70 -27.79 -9.21
CA ILE A 38 71.39 -27.16 -9.48
C ILE A 38 70.26 -28.18 -9.33
N ALA A 39 70.42 -29.38 -9.89
CA ALA A 39 69.42 -30.45 -9.78
C ALA A 39 69.21 -30.88 -8.31
N ALA A 40 70.28 -30.99 -7.53
CA ALA A 40 70.20 -31.29 -6.10
C ALA A 40 69.48 -30.16 -5.33
N ARG A 41 69.75 -28.89 -5.67
CA ARG A 41 69.08 -27.74 -5.03
C ARG A 41 67.60 -27.66 -5.40
N ILE A 42 67.24 -27.89 -6.67
CA ILE A 42 65.84 -27.96 -7.12
C ILE A 42 65.11 -29.05 -6.32
N LYS A 43 65.69 -30.25 -6.24
CA LYS A 43 65.10 -31.36 -5.48
C LYS A 43 64.85 -30.99 -4.01
N ALA A 44 65.83 -30.38 -3.35
CA ALA A 44 65.69 -29.96 -1.95
C ALA A 44 64.59 -28.90 -1.77
N VAL A 45 64.50 -27.92 -2.68
CA VAL A 45 63.44 -26.90 -2.67
C VAL A 45 62.06 -27.51 -2.93
N ASP A 46 61.96 -28.45 -3.87
CA ASP A 46 60.70 -29.16 -4.16
C ASP A 46 60.23 -30.00 -2.97
N GLU A 47 61.14 -30.68 -2.27
CA GLU A 47 60.84 -31.40 -1.03
C GLU A 47 60.33 -30.46 0.08
N GLU A 48 60.95 -29.29 0.23
CA GLU A 48 60.51 -28.27 1.20
C GLU A 48 59.14 -27.66 0.82
N ILE A 49 58.92 -27.35 -0.46
CA ILE A 49 57.61 -26.92 -0.98
C ILE A 49 56.56 -27.99 -0.70
N HIS A 50 56.86 -29.26 -0.93
CA HIS A 50 55.94 -30.36 -0.68
C HIS A 50 55.62 -30.52 0.81
N ALA A 51 56.62 -30.39 1.69
CA ALA A 51 56.45 -30.43 3.13
C ALA A 51 55.61 -29.24 3.65
N LEU A 52 55.89 -28.03 3.18
CA LEU A 52 55.14 -26.83 3.56
C LEU A 52 53.70 -26.88 3.05
N ARG A 53 53.46 -27.34 1.81
CA ARG A 53 52.10 -27.55 1.29
C ARG A 53 51.33 -28.59 2.10
N SER A 54 51.99 -29.69 2.49
CA SER A 54 51.38 -30.72 3.34
C SER A 54 51.00 -30.15 4.71
N ARG A 55 51.85 -29.32 5.30
CA ARG A 55 51.59 -28.67 6.59
C ARG A 55 50.51 -27.59 6.50
N LEU A 56 50.49 -26.80 5.42
CA LEU A 56 49.41 -25.84 5.14
C LEU A 56 48.06 -26.55 5.06
N LYS A 57 47.99 -27.67 4.34
CA LYS A 57 46.77 -28.49 4.24
C LYS A 57 46.25 -28.96 5.59
N VAL A 58 47.15 -29.35 6.51
CA VAL A 58 46.77 -29.73 7.89
C VAL A 58 46.17 -28.52 8.63
N PHE A 59 46.80 -27.34 8.54
CA PHE A 59 46.28 -26.14 9.19
C PHE A 59 44.95 -25.66 8.59
N GLU A 60 44.75 -25.78 7.28
CA GLU A 60 43.46 -25.46 6.63
C GLU A 60 42.34 -26.39 7.13
N GLN A 61 42.63 -27.68 7.31
CA GLN A 61 41.69 -28.64 7.89
C GLN A 61 41.37 -28.31 9.35
N GLU A 62 42.38 -27.98 10.15
CA GLU A 62 42.20 -27.58 11.55
C GLU A 62 41.39 -26.28 11.65
N GLN A 63 41.70 -25.29 10.81
CA GLN A 63 40.98 -24.02 10.75
C GLN A 63 39.50 -24.24 10.40
N SER A 64 39.20 -25.06 9.39
CA SER A 64 37.82 -25.42 9.02
C SER A 64 37.06 -26.06 10.19
N LEU A 65 37.70 -27.02 10.88
CA LEU A 65 37.11 -27.67 12.06
C LEU A 65 36.84 -26.67 13.19
N LEU A 66 37.75 -25.72 13.44
CA LEU A 66 37.58 -24.70 14.47
C LEU A 66 36.45 -23.73 14.13
N TYR A 67 36.31 -23.31 12.87
CA TYR A 67 35.18 -22.51 12.41
C TYR A 67 33.85 -23.23 12.62
N ASP A 68 33.78 -24.52 12.28
CA ASP A 68 32.60 -25.36 12.51
C ASP A 68 32.26 -25.48 13.99
N ARG A 69 33.25 -25.69 14.86
CA ARG A 69 33.06 -25.75 16.32
C ARG A 69 32.54 -24.42 16.87
N ARG A 70 33.11 -23.29 16.43
CA ARG A 70 32.67 -21.95 16.84
C ARG A 70 31.23 -21.69 16.41
N MET A 71 30.89 -21.99 15.15
CA MET A 71 29.52 -21.88 14.63
C MET A 71 28.52 -22.71 15.45
N LYS A 72 28.86 -23.96 15.76
CA LYS A 72 28.00 -24.83 16.60
C LYS A 72 27.82 -24.26 18.00
N ALA A 73 28.88 -23.75 18.64
CA ALA A 73 28.80 -23.12 19.96
C ALA A 73 27.92 -21.86 19.93
N GLN A 74 28.10 -20.98 18.93
CA GLN A 74 27.28 -19.77 18.76
C GLN A 74 25.79 -20.12 18.57
N ARG A 75 25.48 -21.16 17.77
CA ARG A 75 24.10 -21.66 17.62
C ARG A 75 23.50 -22.12 18.94
N VAL A 76 24.28 -22.79 19.79
CA VAL A 76 23.83 -23.25 21.12
C VAL A 76 23.57 -22.09 22.07
N LEU A 77 24.43 -21.08 22.04
CA LEU A 77 24.35 -19.89 22.88
C LEU A 77 23.40 -18.81 22.33
N ALA A 78 22.71 -19.07 21.22
CA ALA A 78 21.78 -18.12 20.61
C ALA A 78 20.72 -17.68 21.64
N PRO A 79 20.59 -16.36 21.94
CA PRO A 79 19.68 -15.86 22.98
C PRO A 79 18.22 -16.30 22.80
N ILE A 80 17.80 -16.46 21.54
CA ILE A 80 16.45 -16.88 21.16
C ILE A 80 16.03 -18.25 21.74
N ARG A 81 16.99 -19.09 22.15
CA ARG A 81 16.71 -20.39 22.80
C ARG A 81 16.30 -20.27 24.28
N ARG A 82 16.53 -19.11 24.89
CA ARG A 82 16.24 -18.84 26.30
C ARG A 82 15.04 -17.91 26.49
N LEU A 83 14.48 -17.40 25.38
CA LEU A 83 13.33 -16.53 25.45
C LEU A 83 12.09 -17.32 25.91
N PRO A 84 11.30 -16.75 26.84
CA PRO A 84 9.98 -17.26 27.14
C PRO A 84 9.08 -17.29 25.90
N PRO A 85 8.07 -18.18 25.85
CA PRO A 85 7.09 -18.25 24.76
C PRO A 85 6.45 -16.90 24.42
N GLU A 86 6.21 -16.04 25.41
CA GLU A 86 5.57 -14.74 25.26
C GLU A 86 6.46 -13.77 24.45
N LEU A 87 7.75 -13.71 24.76
CA LEU A 87 8.70 -12.88 24.02
C LEU A 87 8.94 -13.42 22.60
N LEU A 88 8.90 -14.74 22.43
CA LEU A 88 8.96 -15.35 21.10
C LEU A 88 7.71 -15.00 20.28
N ALA A 89 6.52 -15.05 20.88
CA ALA A 89 5.27 -14.67 20.23
C ALA A 89 5.26 -13.19 19.82
N GLU A 90 5.80 -12.31 20.66
CA GLU A 90 5.97 -10.90 20.34
C GLU A 90 6.92 -10.69 19.15
N ILE A 91 8.08 -11.37 19.15
CA ILE A 91 9.02 -11.36 18.02
C ILE A 91 8.35 -11.91 16.75
N PHE A 92 7.61 -13.00 16.85
CA PHE A 92 6.88 -13.59 15.70
C PHE A 92 5.88 -12.61 15.11
N SER A 93 5.17 -11.86 15.96
CA SER A 93 4.19 -10.86 15.54
C SER A 93 4.84 -9.72 14.74
N MET A 94 6.08 -9.36 15.06
CA MET A 94 6.85 -8.38 14.28
C MET A 94 7.29 -8.89 12.90
N THR A 95 7.25 -10.20 12.66
CA THR A 95 7.53 -10.79 11.34
C THR A 95 6.31 -10.86 10.44
N MET A 96 5.13 -10.51 10.96
CA MET A 96 3.90 -10.51 10.18
C MET A 96 3.86 -9.27 9.27
N PRO A 97 3.38 -9.42 8.02
CA PRO A 97 3.20 -8.28 7.14
C PRO A 97 2.21 -7.27 7.76
N PRO A 98 2.43 -5.96 7.55
CA PRO A 98 1.57 -4.92 8.10
C PRO A 98 0.14 -5.04 7.55
N VAL A 99 -0.85 -5.00 8.45
CA VAL A 99 -2.28 -5.26 8.17
C VAL A 99 -2.94 -4.21 7.26
N TYR A 100 -2.32 -3.05 7.04
CA TYR A 100 -3.00 -1.85 6.50
C TYR A 100 -2.68 -1.52 5.04
N ILE A 101 -1.91 -2.33 4.34
CA ILE A 101 -1.52 -2.02 2.96
C ILE A 101 -2.40 -2.88 2.04
N ARG A 102 -3.26 -2.26 1.21
CA ARG A 102 -4.01 -2.96 0.15
C ARG A 102 -3.10 -3.69 -0.85
N SER A 103 -1.84 -3.28 -0.94
CA SER A 103 -0.75 -3.97 -1.69
C SER A 103 0.09 -4.92 -0.83
N GLY A 104 -0.33 -5.19 0.41
CA GLY A 104 0.33 -6.09 1.34
C GLY A 104 -0.04 -7.53 1.01
N TYR A 105 0.44 -8.03 -0.13
CA TYR A 105 0.46 -9.45 -0.40
C TYR A 105 1.02 -10.16 0.85
N ILE A 106 0.24 -11.05 1.45
CA ILE A 106 0.82 -12.14 2.23
C ILE A 106 1.05 -13.21 1.18
N PRO A 107 2.23 -13.31 0.53
CA PRO A 107 2.45 -14.40 -0.39
C PRO A 107 2.16 -15.69 0.39
N VAL A 108 1.22 -16.47 -0.13
CA VAL A 108 0.74 -17.62 0.63
C VAL A 108 1.62 -18.79 0.26
N GLY A 109 2.48 -19.17 1.19
CA GLY A 109 3.33 -20.34 1.03
C GLY A 109 3.77 -20.86 2.38
N SER A 110 4.06 -22.16 2.46
CA SER A 110 4.65 -22.79 3.65
C SER A 110 5.96 -22.12 4.09
N ASN A 111 6.63 -21.44 3.16
CA ASN A 111 7.93 -20.81 3.39
C ASN A 111 7.83 -19.38 3.94
N LEU A 112 6.62 -18.88 4.18
CA LEU A 112 6.35 -17.50 4.59
C LEU A 112 5.66 -17.47 5.96
N SER A 113 5.79 -16.36 6.69
CA SER A 113 5.13 -16.21 7.99
C SER A 113 3.61 -16.24 7.82
N PRO A 114 2.85 -16.90 8.72
CA PRO A 114 3.30 -17.51 9.98
C PRO A 114 3.83 -18.96 9.82
N TRP A 115 3.67 -19.60 8.67
CA TRP A 115 4.03 -21.01 8.46
C TRP A 115 5.52 -21.30 8.60
N SER A 116 6.38 -20.42 8.08
CA SER A 116 7.85 -20.53 8.17
C SER A 116 8.34 -20.71 9.61
N LEU A 117 7.68 -20.05 10.57
CA LEU A 117 7.98 -20.14 12.00
C LEU A 117 7.78 -21.57 12.53
N MET A 118 6.78 -22.28 12.01
CA MET A 118 6.51 -23.68 12.37
C MET A 118 7.51 -24.67 11.77
N HIS A 119 8.34 -24.25 10.81
CA HIS A 119 9.36 -25.10 10.18
C HIS A 119 10.74 -25.00 10.86
N VAL A 120 10.96 -24.03 11.75
CA VAL A 120 12.26 -23.82 12.41
C VAL A 120 12.60 -24.93 13.42
N CYS A 121 11.74 -25.16 14.41
CA CYS A 121 11.92 -26.23 15.40
C CYS A 121 10.61 -26.58 16.12
N ARG A 122 10.61 -27.67 16.89
CA ARG A 122 9.43 -28.11 17.68
C ARG A 122 8.90 -27.05 18.65
N HIS A 123 9.81 -26.26 19.25
CA HIS A 123 9.43 -25.25 20.23
C HIS A 123 8.75 -24.07 19.55
N TRP A 124 9.32 -23.56 18.45
CA TRP A 124 8.71 -22.47 17.67
C TRP A 124 7.36 -22.87 17.10
N ARG A 125 7.23 -24.12 16.62
CA ARG A 125 5.94 -24.65 16.18
C ARG A 125 4.88 -24.59 17.27
N ALA A 126 5.21 -25.02 18.49
CA ALA A 126 4.30 -24.98 19.62
C ALA A 126 3.91 -23.55 19.98
N VAL A 127 4.89 -22.64 20.05
CA VAL A 127 4.64 -21.21 20.32
C VAL A 127 3.73 -20.61 19.24
N ALA A 128 4.08 -20.76 17.96
CA ALA A 128 3.31 -20.22 16.84
C ALA A 128 1.89 -20.77 16.79
N SER A 129 1.69 -22.08 16.99
CA SER A 129 0.34 -22.67 17.02
C SER A 129 -0.47 -22.26 18.26
N SER A 130 0.20 -21.94 19.37
CA SER A 130 -0.45 -21.46 20.60
C SER A 130 -0.66 -19.94 20.65
N THR A 131 -0.32 -19.22 19.56
CA THR A 131 -0.42 -17.77 19.46
C THR A 131 -1.45 -17.38 18.38
N PRO A 132 -2.76 -17.31 18.71
CA PRO A 132 -3.81 -17.06 17.73
C PRO A 132 -3.69 -15.75 16.95
N SER A 133 -3.04 -14.73 17.52
CA SER A 133 -2.86 -13.43 16.86
C SER A 133 -2.01 -13.51 15.59
N LEU A 134 -1.15 -14.53 15.46
CA LEU A 134 -0.39 -14.79 14.23
C LEU A 134 -1.27 -15.29 13.07
N TRP A 135 -2.51 -15.70 13.37
CA TRP A 135 -3.45 -16.34 12.46
C TRP A 135 -4.73 -15.50 12.28
N GLU A 136 -4.68 -14.20 12.62
CA GLU A 136 -5.86 -13.32 12.56
C GLU A 136 -6.19 -12.86 11.15
N VAL A 137 -5.23 -12.83 10.23
CA VAL A 137 -5.39 -12.24 8.90
C VAL A 137 -5.27 -13.30 7.82
N ILE A 138 -6.29 -13.36 6.95
CA ILE A 138 -6.29 -14.20 5.75
C ILE A 138 -6.51 -13.30 4.55
N ALA A 139 -5.54 -13.27 3.64
CA ALA A 139 -5.66 -12.66 2.33
C ALA A 139 -5.64 -13.73 1.24
N MET A 140 -6.64 -13.73 0.36
CA MET A 140 -6.74 -14.57 -0.82
C MET A 140 -7.13 -13.70 -2.00
N LEU A 141 -6.12 -13.31 -2.78
CA LEU A 141 -6.27 -12.42 -3.93
C LEU A 141 -6.13 -13.27 -5.18
N TYR A 142 -7.24 -13.60 -5.85
CA TYR A 142 -7.19 -14.26 -7.14
C TYR A 142 -7.03 -13.15 -8.20
N ASP A 143 -5.80 -12.84 -8.60
CA ASP A 143 -5.53 -11.86 -9.68
C ASP A 143 -5.47 -12.55 -11.06
N LYS A 144 -5.55 -11.75 -12.14
CA LYS A 144 -5.42 -12.17 -13.54
C LYS A 144 -4.05 -12.75 -13.90
N SER A 145 -3.01 -12.55 -13.09
CA SER A 145 -1.69 -13.11 -13.39
C SER A 145 -1.62 -14.57 -12.95
N GLU A 146 -1.54 -15.49 -13.91
CA GLU A 146 -1.53 -16.95 -13.76
C GLU A 146 -0.39 -17.54 -12.88
N ASN A 147 0.45 -16.71 -12.26
CA ASN A 147 1.69 -17.12 -11.60
C ASN A 147 1.70 -16.94 -10.07
N GLU A 148 0.62 -16.45 -9.44
CA GLU A 148 0.62 -16.29 -7.98
C GLU A 148 0.21 -17.58 -7.24
N PRO A 149 0.94 -17.96 -6.18
CA PRO A 149 0.63 -19.18 -5.43
C PRO A 149 -0.68 -19.03 -4.64
N VAL A 150 -1.68 -19.82 -5.03
CA VAL A 150 -2.99 -19.90 -4.37
C VAL A 150 -2.87 -20.51 -2.97
N TYR A 151 -3.61 -19.97 -1.99
CA TYR A 151 -3.68 -20.51 -0.62
C TYR A 151 -4.10 -21.99 -0.64
N PRO A 152 -3.23 -22.95 -0.31
CA PRO A 152 -3.60 -24.36 -0.34
C PRO A 152 -4.70 -24.65 0.68
N LEU A 153 -5.81 -25.30 0.26
CA LEU A 153 -6.99 -25.52 1.11
C LEU A 153 -6.68 -26.21 2.46
N ARG A 154 -5.70 -27.13 2.49
CA ARG A 154 -5.27 -27.79 3.74
C ARG A 154 -4.58 -26.83 4.71
N LEU A 155 -3.77 -25.91 4.19
CA LEU A 155 -3.16 -24.87 5.01
C LEU A 155 -4.22 -23.88 5.46
N LEU A 156 -5.18 -23.54 4.59
CA LEU A 156 -6.30 -22.67 4.95
C LEU A 156 -7.11 -23.28 6.11
N GLU A 157 -7.44 -24.57 6.05
CA GLU A 157 -8.14 -25.26 7.14
C GLU A 157 -7.36 -25.21 8.46
N ALA A 158 -6.06 -25.49 8.41
CA ALA A 158 -5.20 -25.40 9.60
C ALA A 158 -5.09 -23.96 10.13
N HIS A 159 -5.01 -22.94 9.26
CA HIS A 159 -5.03 -21.53 9.66
C HIS A 159 -6.31 -21.18 10.42
N LEU A 160 -7.47 -21.58 9.87
CA LEU A 160 -8.79 -21.30 10.45
C LEU A 160 -8.99 -21.98 11.81
N GLN A 161 -8.35 -23.13 12.04
CA GLN A 161 -8.34 -23.81 13.34
C GLN A 161 -7.51 -23.06 14.39
N LEU A 162 -6.37 -22.48 13.99
CA LEU A 162 -5.46 -21.76 14.88
C LEU A 162 -5.95 -20.34 15.21
N ALA A 163 -6.74 -19.74 14.32
CA ALA A 163 -7.33 -18.42 14.50
C ALA A 163 -8.42 -18.40 15.58
N ARG A 164 -8.43 -17.36 16.41
CA ARG A 164 -9.54 -17.04 17.33
C ARG A 164 -10.54 -16.04 16.73
N SER A 165 -10.02 -15.10 15.95
CA SER A 165 -10.78 -14.09 15.21
C SER A 165 -10.16 -13.94 13.83
N LEU A 166 -10.97 -13.56 12.84
CA LEU A 166 -10.56 -13.51 11.45
C LEU A 166 -10.87 -12.14 10.83
N ARG A 167 -9.84 -11.56 10.21
CA ARG A 167 -9.93 -10.47 9.24
C ARG A 167 -9.65 -11.07 7.87
N ILE A 168 -10.65 -11.04 7.02
CA ILE A 168 -10.65 -11.73 5.74
C ILE A 168 -10.57 -10.70 4.64
N ASP A 169 -9.64 -10.91 3.72
CA ASP A 169 -9.55 -10.21 2.46
C ASP A 169 -9.62 -11.24 1.33
N PHE A 170 -10.72 -11.27 0.58
CA PHE A 170 -11.01 -12.31 -0.40
C PHE A 170 -11.43 -11.69 -1.74
N TRP A 171 -10.61 -11.81 -2.78
CA TRP A 171 -10.89 -11.19 -4.07
C TRP A 171 -11.03 -12.25 -5.14
N ALA A 172 -12.27 -12.55 -5.51
CA ALA A 172 -12.58 -13.54 -6.54
C ALA A 172 -12.37 -12.99 -7.95
N HIS A 173 -12.05 -13.88 -8.89
CA HIS A 173 -11.89 -13.56 -10.31
C HIS A 173 -12.57 -14.59 -11.21
N ASP A 174 -13.06 -14.13 -12.36
CA ASP A 174 -13.60 -15.04 -13.38
C ASP A 174 -12.46 -15.64 -14.19
N ASN A 175 -11.96 -16.78 -13.70
CA ASN A 175 -10.94 -17.58 -14.35
C ASN A 175 -11.30 -19.08 -14.24
N GLU A 176 -10.45 -19.93 -14.81
CA GLU A 176 -10.63 -21.39 -14.77
C GLU A 176 -10.67 -21.96 -13.35
N GLU A 177 -10.23 -21.20 -12.33
CA GLU A 177 -10.19 -21.63 -10.93
C GLU A 177 -11.47 -21.31 -10.13
N SER A 178 -12.57 -20.89 -10.77
CA SER A 178 -13.82 -20.53 -10.09
C SER A 178 -14.27 -21.56 -9.03
N GLU A 179 -14.16 -22.86 -9.31
CA GLU A 179 -14.49 -23.91 -8.35
C GLU A 179 -13.53 -23.97 -7.15
N ARG A 180 -12.23 -23.71 -7.35
CA ARG A 180 -11.26 -23.64 -6.25
C ARG A 180 -11.54 -22.43 -5.35
N GLN A 181 -11.86 -21.28 -5.94
CA GLN A 181 -12.25 -20.06 -5.22
C GLN A 181 -13.52 -20.30 -4.38
N LYS A 182 -14.56 -20.90 -4.97
CA LYS A 182 -15.77 -21.30 -4.25
C LYS A 182 -15.45 -22.23 -3.08
N ASN A 183 -14.63 -23.26 -3.29
CA ASN A 183 -14.24 -24.20 -2.24
C ASN A 183 -13.47 -23.52 -1.08
N ALA A 184 -12.57 -22.58 -1.39
CA ALA A 184 -11.88 -21.79 -0.38
C ALA A 184 -12.86 -20.91 0.42
N PHE A 185 -13.81 -20.26 -0.25
CA PHE A 185 -14.82 -19.44 0.40
C PHE A 185 -15.79 -20.26 1.27
N ILE A 186 -16.20 -21.46 0.81
CA ILE A 186 -16.99 -22.40 1.62
C ILE A 186 -16.23 -22.78 2.90
N LEU A 187 -14.93 -23.01 2.80
CA LEU A 187 -14.10 -23.35 3.95
C LEU A 187 -14.00 -22.18 4.95
N LEU A 188 -13.84 -20.94 4.46
CA LEU A 188 -13.95 -19.75 5.30
C LEU A 188 -15.31 -19.65 6.00
N ALA A 189 -16.40 -19.86 5.25
CA ALA A 189 -17.78 -19.71 5.71
C ALA A 189 -18.14 -20.66 6.87
N LYS A 190 -17.47 -21.82 6.96
CA LYS A 190 -17.60 -22.75 8.09
C LYS A 190 -17.16 -22.16 9.44
N HIS A 191 -16.35 -21.11 9.42
CA HIS A 191 -15.82 -20.41 10.60
C HIS A 191 -16.31 -18.96 10.68
N SER A 192 -17.50 -18.68 10.12
CA SER A 192 -18.11 -17.35 10.04
C SER A 192 -18.35 -16.69 11.41
N GLU A 193 -18.47 -17.47 12.48
CA GLU A 193 -18.59 -16.99 13.86
C GLU A 193 -17.35 -16.23 14.34
N LYS A 194 -16.18 -16.49 13.74
CA LYS A 194 -14.90 -15.86 14.07
C LYS A 194 -14.66 -14.57 13.27
N TRP A 195 -15.47 -14.27 12.26
CA TRP A 195 -15.21 -13.14 11.36
C TRP A 195 -15.44 -11.82 12.09
N VAL A 196 -14.43 -10.96 12.07
CA VAL A 196 -14.44 -9.62 12.66
C VAL A 196 -14.43 -8.56 11.57
N GLU A 197 -13.68 -8.79 10.49
CA GLU A 197 -13.61 -7.92 9.31
C GLU A 197 -13.71 -8.78 8.05
N LEU A 198 -14.54 -8.36 7.09
CA LEU A 198 -14.69 -9.00 5.80
C LEU A 198 -14.50 -7.95 4.69
N ASN A 199 -13.46 -8.11 3.88
CA ASN A 199 -13.30 -7.42 2.61
C ASN A 199 -13.44 -8.48 1.51
N ILE A 200 -14.37 -8.28 0.59
CA ILE A 200 -14.63 -9.27 -0.45
C ILE A 200 -14.92 -8.66 -1.82
N GLY A 201 -14.15 -9.07 -2.83
CA GLY A 201 -14.51 -8.97 -4.24
C GLY A 201 -15.48 -10.09 -4.59
N MET A 202 -16.77 -9.75 -4.70
CA MET A 202 -17.88 -10.68 -4.90
C MET A 202 -18.05 -11.05 -6.38
N LYS A 203 -18.32 -12.35 -6.62
CA LYS A 203 -18.71 -12.91 -7.92
C LYS A 203 -20.00 -13.71 -7.80
N ALA A 204 -20.69 -13.91 -8.93
CA ALA A 204 -22.02 -14.51 -8.99
C ALA A 204 -22.14 -15.83 -8.20
N GLY A 205 -21.13 -16.70 -8.30
CA GLY A 205 -21.11 -17.99 -7.60
C GLY A 205 -20.98 -17.93 -6.08
N LEU A 206 -20.60 -16.79 -5.50
CA LEU A 206 -20.35 -16.64 -4.06
C LEU A 206 -21.56 -16.10 -3.29
N TYR A 207 -22.52 -15.44 -3.95
CA TYR A 207 -23.71 -14.89 -3.30
C TYR A 207 -24.53 -15.91 -2.49
N PRO A 208 -24.83 -17.12 -3.01
CA PRO A 208 -25.62 -18.08 -2.25
C PRO A 208 -24.91 -18.51 -0.96
N ILE A 209 -23.58 -18.63 -1.01
CA ILE A 209 -22.76 -19.00 0.15
C ILE A 209 -22.80 -17.87 1.19
N LEU A 210 -22.58 -16.62 0.75
CA LEU A 210 -22.59 -15.46 1.63
C LEU A 210 -23.96 -15.26 2.30
N ASN A 211 -25.05 -15.29 1.53
CA ASN A 211 -26.40 -15.16 2.09
C ASN A 211 -26.77 -16.30 3.04
N GLY A 212 -26.25 -17.51 2.81
CA GLY A 212 -26.39 -18.64 3.73
C GLY A 212 -25.75 -18.43 5.11
N LEU A 213 -24.96 -17.36 5.31
CA LEU A 213 -24.37 -17.00 6.60
C LEU A 213 -25.27 -16.12 7.48
N CYS A 214 -26.48 -15.77 7.02
CA CYS A 214 -27.43 -15.00 7.81
C CYS A 214 -27.60 -15.61 9.21
N GLY A 215 -27.46 -14.77 10.26
CA GLY A 215 -27.52 -15.18 11.67
C GLY A 215 -26.25 -15.84 12.23
N ARG A 216 -25.16 -15.98 11.45
CA ARG A 216 -23.88 -16.55 11.90
C ARG A 216 -22.77 -15.52 12.09
N LEU A 217 -22.98 -14.28 11.66
CA LEU A 217 -22.00 -13.20 11.64
C LEU A 217 -21.94 -12.40 12.96
N ASN A 218 -21.94 -13.11 14.10
CA ASN A 218 -22.12 -12.51 15.44
C ASN A 218 -20.94 -11.63 15.90
N SER A 219 -19.76 -11.85 15.35
CA SER A 219 -18.53 -11.11 15.69
C SER A 219 -18.17 -10.03 14.65
N LEU A 220 -18.93 -9.96 13.55
CA LEU A 220 -18.57 -9.14 12.38
C LEU A 220 -18.80 -7.67 12.69
N ARG A 221 -17.71 -6.89 12.70
CA ARG A 221 -17.71 -5.45 12.96
C ARG A 221 -17.66 -4.64 11.68
N LYS A 222 -16.96 -5.14 10.67
CA LYS A 222 -16.74 -4.42 9.43
C LYS A 222 -16.93 -5.31 8.21
N ALA A 223 -17.64 -4.81 7.21
CA ALA A 223 -17.88 -5.52 5.96
C ALA A 223 -17.74 -4.57 4.77
N TRP A 224 -16.84 -4.88 3.84
CA TRP A 224 -16.71 -4.22 2.55
C TRP A 224 -16.87 -5.22 1.43
N LEU A 225 -17.85 -4.97 0.57
CA LEU A 225 -18.17 -5.81 -0.56
C LEU A 225 -17.99 -4.98 -1.81
N ARG A 226 -17.30 -5.55 -2.78
CA ARG A 226 -17.16 -4.98 -4.11
C ARG A 226 -17.74 -5.95 -5.11
N CYS A 227 -18.79 -5.52 -5.78
CA CYS A 227 -19.42 -6.30 -6.83
C CYS A 227 -18.81 -5.85 -8.16
N ASP A 228 -17.72 -6.47 -8.59
CA ASP A 228 -17.20 -6.25 -9.94
C ASP A 228 -18.09 -7.01 -10.92
N ASP A 229 -19.27 -6.43 -11.19
CA ASP A 229 -20.29 -7.06 -12.03
C ASP A 229 -19.84 -7.06 -13.49
N ASP A 230 -20.04 -8.21 -14.12
CA ASP A 230 -19.76 -8.45 -15.52
C ASP A 230 -20.72 -7.61 -16.34
N ARG A 231 -20.18 -6.58 -17.02
CA ARG A 231 -20.84 -5.71 -18.00
C ARG A 231 -22.11 -6.34 -18.62
N GLY A 232 -23.26 -6.15 -17.97
CA GLY A 232 -24.58 -6.48 -18.49
C GLY A 232 -24.95 -7.96 -18.65
N LEU A 233 -24.28 -8.93 -18.00
CA LEU A 233 -24.56 -10.37 -18.23
C LEU A 233 -25.54 -11.03 -17.23
N VAL A 234 -25.78 -10.45 -16.05
CA VAL A 234 -26.72 -11.01 -15.06
C VAL A 234 -27.92 -10.07 -14.85
N PRO A 235 -29.16 -10.49 -15.19
CA PRO A 235 -30.32 -9.60 -15.22
C PRO A 235 -30.87 -9.16 -13.85
N SER A 236 -30.42 -9.75 -12.73
CA SER A 236 -30.65 -9.25 -11.37
C SER A 236 -29.85 -10.10 -10.36
N PRO A 237 -28.74 -9.63 -9.80
CA PRO A 237 -28.04 -10.35 -8.75
C PRO A 237 -28.88 -10.37 -7.45
N PRO A 238 -28.76 -11.43 -6.63
CA PRO A 238 -29.62 -11.63 -5.46
C PRO A 238 -29.44 -10.52 -4.40
N PRO A 239 -30.45 -10.30 -3.54
CA PRO A 239 -30.35 -9.34 -2.44
C PRO A 239 -29.26 -9.78 -1.46
N ILE A 240 -28.62 -8.83 -0.78
CA ILE A 240 -27.62 -9.12 0.25
C ILE A 240 -28.29 -9.03 1.62
N VAL A 241 -28.55 -10.18 2.24
CA VAL A 241 -29.36 -10.25 3.48
C VAL A 241 -28.59 -10.81 4.68
N CYS A 242 -27.37 -11.28 4.48
CA CYS A 242 -26.60 -11.92 5.56
C CYS A 242 -26.25 -10.96 6.71
N PHE A 243 -26.11 -9.66 6.43
CA PHE A 243 -25.66 -8.67 7.42
C PHE A 243 -26.73 -8.28 8.42
N GLU A 244 -28.02 -8.50 8.13
CA GLU A 244 -29.10 -8.24 9.08
C GLU A 244 -28.88 -9.00 10.41
N GLY A 245 -28.33 -10.22 10.32
CA GLY A 245 -27.95 -11.04 11.47
C GLY A 245 -26.58 -10.73 12.09
N ALA A 246 -25.98 -9.57 11.82
CA ALA A 246 -24.66 -9.17 12.35
C ALA A 246 -24.81 -8.06 13.43
N PRO A 247 -25.09 -8.41 14.69
CA PRO A 247 -25.51 -7.45 15.73
C PRO A 247 -24.42 -6.45 16.17
N VAL A 248 -23.15 -6.68 15.86
CA VAL A 248 -22.04 -5.79 16.23
C VAL A 248 -21.41 -5.07 15.02
N LEU A 249 -22.08 -5.13 13.86
CA LEU A 249 -21.63 -4.47 12.64
C LEU A 249 -21.70 -2.95 12.80
N THR A 250 -20.56 -2.27 12.67
CA THR A 250 -20.41 -0.83 12.79
C THR A 250 -19.98 -0.17 11.47
N ASP A 251 -19.39 -0.93 10.55
CA ASP A 251 -18.88 -0.40 9.29
C ASP A 251 -19.37 -1.26 8.13
N LEU A 252 -20.05 -0.63 7.18
CA LEU A 252 -20.56 -1.30 5.99
C LEU A 252 -20.22 -0.48 4.75
N GLY A 253 -19.50 -1.11 3.81
CA GLY A 253 -19.17 -0.55 2.51
C GLY A 253 -19.61 -1.46 1.38
N LEU A 254 -20.39 -0.95 0.44
CA LEU A 254 -20.90 -1.70 -0.70
C LEU A 254 -20.59 -0.92 -1.98
N LYS A 255 -19.65 -1.44 -2.76
CA LYS A 255 -19.15 -0.85 -4.00
C LYS A 255 -19.77 -1.55 -5.19
N ASN A 256 -20.08 -0.77 -6.24
CA ASN A 256 -20.56 -1.25 -7.53
C ASN A 256 -21.86 -2.07 -7.42
N MET A 257 -22.81 -1.60 -6.62
CA MET A 257 -24.09 -2.26 -6.38
C MET A 257 -25.16 -1.90 -7.41
N THR A 258 -24.77 -1.44 -8.60
CA THR A 258 -25.65 -0.83 -9.60
C THR A 258 -26.80 -1.74 -10.05
N TYR A 259 -26.68 -3.06 -9.86
CA TYR A 259 -27.72 -4.04 -10.21
C TYR A 259 -28.35 -4.75 -8.99
N HIS A 260 -27.91 -4.46 -7.77
CA HIS A 260 -28.46 -5.06 -6.56
C HIS A 260 -29.59 -4.22 -6.00
N SER A 261 -30.81 -4.76 -6.01
CA SER A 261 -31.99 -4.00 -5.62
C SER A 261 -32.18 -3.85 -4.11
N GLN A 262 -31.59 -4.72 -3.27
CA GLN A 262 -31.84 -4.73 -1.82
C GLN A 262 -30.64 -5.21 -0.98
N VAL A 263 -30.40 -4.50 0.11
CA VAL A 263 -29.40 -4.81 1.14
C VAL A 263 -30.08 -4.74 2.51
N ALA A 264 -29.97 -5.79 3.30
CA ALA A 264 -30.43 -5.82 4.69
C ALA A 264 -29.23 -5.86 5.64
N ALA A 265 -29.17 -4.87 6.52
CA ALA A 265 -28.14 -4.69 7.53
C ALA A 265 -28.71 -3.91 8.72
N PRO A 266 -28.09 -3.96 9.92
CA PRO A 266 -28.49 -3.15 11.06
C PRO A 266 -28.05 -1.69 10.89
N PHE A 267 -28.69 -0.97 9.97
CA PHE A 267 -28.28 0.39 9.56
C PHE A 267 -28.22 1.40 10.71
N ARG A 268 -29.09 1.26 11.73
CA ARG A 268 -29.19 2.19 12.87
C ARG A 268 -27.94 2.29 13.74
N GLN A 269 -27.11 1.26 13.77
CA GLN A 269 -25.90 1.20 14.58
C GLN A 269 -24.61 1.43 13.77
N LEU A 270 -24.72 1.64 12.45
CA LEU A 270 -23.55 1.88 11.61
C LEU A 270 -22.92 3.23 11.95
N GLN A 271 -21.61 3.21 12.17
CA GLN A 271 -20.76 4.37 12.36
C GLN A 271 -20.11 4.82 11.04
N ARG A 272 -19.81 3.86 10.16
CA ARG A 272 -19.30 4.13 8.80
C ARG A 272 -20.20 3.49 7.77
N TYR A 273 -20.64 4.29 6.82
CA TYR A 273 -21.49 3.87 5.73
C TYR A 273 -20.86 4.24 4.39
N TYR A 274 -20.79 3.29 3.49
CA TYR A 274 -20.48 3.54 2.10
C TYR A 274 -21.40 2.72 1.21
N LEU A 275 -22.13 3.40 0.35
CA LEU A 275 -22.88 2.76 -0.72
C LEU A 275 -22.64 3.48 -2.05
N ARG A 276 -22.38 2.70 -3.09
CA ARG A 276 -22.35 3.13 -4.49
C ARG A 276 -23.43 2.36 -5.26
N THR A 277 -24.54 3.02 -5.58
CA THR A 277 -25.71 2.45 -6.26
C THR A 277 -26.61 3.56 -6.81
N GLU A 278 -27.72 3.22 -7.49
CA GLU A 278 -28.77 4.15 -7.94
C GLU A 278 -29.40 4.95 -6.79
N TRP A 279 -30.04 6.10 -7.08
CA TRP A 279 -30.57 6.98 -6.01
C TRP A 279 -31.62 6.28 -5.14
N TYR A 280 -32.50 5.48 -5.74
CA TYR A 280 -33.57 4.77 -5.02
C TYR A 280 -33.02 3.83 -3.93
N GLY A 281 -31.87 3.19 -4.18
CA GLY A 281 -31.21 2.31 -3.21
C GLY A 281 -30.75 3.01 -1.94
N HIS A 282 -30.50 4.33 -2.00
CA HIS A 282 -30.13 5.13 -0.83
C HIS A 282 -31.34 5.55 0.01
N THR A 283 -32.47 5.89 -0.64
CA THR A 283 -33.57 6.64 0.00
C THR A 283 -34.09 6.06 1.31
N HIS A 284 -34.28 4.74 1.37
CA HIS A 284 -34.78 4.07 2.57
C HIS A 284 -33.70 3.88 3.63
N VAL A 285 -32.46 3.61 3.22
CA VAL A 285 -31.35 3.33 4.12
C VAL A 285 -30.91 4.59 4.87
N LEU A 286 -30.81 5.73 4.17
CA LEU A 286 -30.31 6.97 4.75
C LEU A 286 -31.16 7.46 5.93
N GLN A 287 -32.47 7.19 5.94
CA GLN A 287 -33.35 7.56 7.05
C GLN A 287 -33.07 6.76 8.33
N ASP A 288 -32.52 5.55 8.21
CA ASP A 288 -32.20 4.69 9.35
C ASP A 288 -30.77 4.89 9.88
N LEU A 289 -29.90 5.67 9.22
CA LEU A 289 -28.50 5.87 9.62
C LEU A 289 -28.34 6.88 10.79
N SER A 290 -28.91 6.58 11.96
CA SER A 290 -28.93 7.51 13.09
C SER A 290 -27.59 7.66 13.86
N ALA A 291 -26.68 6.69 13.75
CA ALA A 291 -25.41 6.66 14.49
C ALA A 291 -24.19 6.97 13.61
N VAL A 292 -24.40 7.34 12.34
CA VAL A 292 -23.32 7.48 11.36
C VAL A 292 -22.42 8.67 11.67
N ALA A 293 -21.12 8.42 11.70
CA ALA A 293 -20.08 9.44 11.87
C ALA A 293 -19.36 9.74 10.54
N GLU A 294 -19.36 8.77 9.62
CA GLU A 294 -18.78 8.88 8.28
C GLU A 294 -19.70 8.25 7.24
N ALA A 295 -20.05 9.01 6.20
CA ALA A 295 -20.89 8.53 5.12
C ALA A 295 -20.26 8.84 3.76
N ARG A 296 -20.22 7.86 2.86
CA ARG A 296 -19.90 8.02 1.44
C ARG A 296 -21.10 7.57 0.61
N ILE A 297 -21.75 8.52 -0.06
CA ILE A 297 -23.03 8.33 -0.76
C ILE A 297 -22.80 8.61 -2.24
N ILE A 298 -22.57 7.55 -3.01
CA ILE A 298 -22.27 7.64 -4.44
C ILE A 298 -23.44 7.12 -5.25
N VAL A 299 -23.90 7.94 -6.19
CA VAL A 299 -24.96 7.62 -7.16
C VAL A 299 -24.37 7.37 -8.55
N ASP A 300 -24.66 6.20 -9.12
CA ASP A 300 -24.25 5.82 -10.48
C ASP A 300 -25.33 6.26 -11.50
N VAL A 301 -25.07 7.34 -12.25
CA VAL A 301 -25.74 7.73 -13.51
C VAL A 301 -27.23 8.16 -13.46
N ASP A 302 -27.91 8.13 -12.32
CA ASP A 302 -29.29 8.66 -12.22
C ASP A 302 -29.38 10.19 -12.05
N HIS A 303 -30.48 10.78 -12.56
CA HIS A 303 -30.96 12.05 -12.03
C HIS A 303 -31.38 11.87 -10.55
N VAL A 304 -30.66 12.50 -9.64
CA VAL A 304 -31.03 12.52 -8.22
C VAL A 304 -32.27 13.38 -8.03
N SER A 305 -33.43 12.75 -7.80
CA SER A 305 -34.65 13.46 -7.38
C SER A 305 -34.83 13.35 -5.87
N THR A 306 -34.42 14.39 -5.13
CA THR A 306 -34.66 14.49 -3.69
C THR A 306 -36.04 15.04 -3.33
N ASN A 307 -36.94 15.14 -4.32
CA ASN A 307 -38.31 15.62 -4.14
C ASN A 307 -39.04 14.80 -3.06
N GLY A 308 -39.41 15.45 -1.96
CA GLY A 308 -40.07 14.82 -0.81
C GLY A 308 -39.14 14.37 0.32
N LEU A 309 -37.83 14.25 0.08
CA LEU A 309 -36.81 13.94 1.10
C LEU A 309 -36.05 15.18 1.61
N ALA A 310 -36.30 16.36 1.03
CA ALA A 310 -35.71 17.62 1.47
C ALA A 310 -35.77 17.75 3.01
N ARG A 311 -34.59 17.82 3.63
CA ARG A 311 -34.40 17.98 5.08
C ARG A 311 -35.04 16.89 5.95
N ARG A 312 -35.26 15.69 5.42
CA ARG A 312 -35.79 14.54 6.18
C ARG A 312 -34.71 13.60 6.67
N ILE A 313 -33.48 13.75 6.19
CA ILE A 313 -32.37 12.87 6.55
C ILE A 313 -31.54 13.60 7.61
N HIS A 314 -31.68 13.16 8.86
CA HIS A 314 -30.98 13.78 9.99
C HIS A 314 -29.82 12.89 10.45
N PHE A 315 -28.61 13.47 10.42
CA PHE A 315 -27.37 12.80 10.82
C PHE A 315 -26.70 13.53 11.99
N PRO A 316 -27.11 13.24 13.24
CA PRO A 316 -26.70 14.02 14.41
C PRO A 316 -25.20 13.94 14.73
N PHE A 317 -24.53 12.86 14.31
CA PHE A 317 -23.12 12.60 14.64
C PHE A 317 -22.18 12.63 13.43
N LEU A 318 -22.70 12.95 12.24
CA LEU A 318 -21.94 12.89 10.99
C LEU A 318 -20.90 14.00 10.95
N ARG A 319 -19.62 13.60 10.85
CA ARG A 319 -18.47 14.53 10.80
C ARG A 319 -17.83 14.57 9.42
N ARG A 320 -17.93 13.48 8.65
CA ARG A 320 -17.30 13.31 7.35
C ARG A 320 -18.31 12.79 6.33
N LEU A 321 -18.52 13.55 5.26
CA LEU A 321 -19.48 13.22 4.22
C LEU A 321 -18.78 13.23 2.86
N SER A 322 -18.91 12.18 2.07
CA SER A 322 -18.62 12.19 0.64
C SER A 322 -19.91 12.01 -0.15
N VAL A 323 -20.13 12.82 -1.18
CA VAL A 323 -21.28 12.71 -2.09
C VAL A 323 -20.86 12.85 -3.54
N SER A 324 -21.59 12.20 -4.44
CA SER A 324 -21.39 12.41 -5.88
C SER A 324 -22.28 13.48 -6.53
N HIS A 325 -23.34 13.93 -5.85
CA HIS A 325 -24.31 14.89 -6.38
C HIS A 325 -24.72 15.93 -5.34
N GLY A 326 -24.85 17.20 -5.78
CA GLY A 326 -25.26 18.32 -4.92
C GLY A 326 -26.66 18.15 -4.32
N ALA A 327 -27.63 17.63 -5.08
CA ALA A 327 -29.01 17.45 -4.62
C ALA A 327 -29.14 16.58 -3.35
N ILE A 328 -28.18 15.68 -3.10
CA ILE A 328 -28.10 14.86 -1.89
C ILE A 328 -27.93 15.76 -0.66
N LEU A 329 -27.13 16.82 -0.78
CA LEU A 329 -26.85 17.78 0.30
C LEU A 329 -28.12 18.51 0.74
N ASP A 330 -29.05 18.80 -0.18
CA ASP A 330 -30.32 19.46 0.14
C ASP A 330 -31.28 18.58 0.97
N ALA A 331 -31.04 17.28 1.02
CA ALA A 331 -31.84 16.34 1.81
C ALA A 331 -31.32 16.15 3.24
N ILE A 332 -30.10 16.59 3.54
CA ILE A 332 -29.36 16.28 4.77
C ILE A 332 -29.42 17.43 5.77
N ASP A 333 -29.60 17.08 7.03
CA ASP A 333 -29.32 17.91 8.19
C ASP A 333 -28.23 17.24 9.04
N ALA A 334 -27.06 17.88 9.14
CA ALA A 334 -25.87 17.30 9.77
C ALA A 334 -25.09 18.38 10.57
N PRO A 335 -25.47 18.64 11.84
CA PRO A 335 -24.93 19.76 12.61
C PRO A 335 -23.44 19.64 12.95
N GLU A 336 -22.93 18.42 13.09
CA GLU A 336 -21.52 18.14 13.44
C GLU A 336 -20.60 18.02 12.20
N LEU A 337 -21.12 18.30 11.01
CA LEU A 337 -20.38 18.13 9.77
C LEU A 337 -19.24 19.15 9.67
N SER A 338 -18.02 18.65 9.51
CA SER A 338 -16.81 19.48 9.42
C SER A 338 -15.94 19.16 8.19
N GLN A 339 -16.14 18.00 7.56
CA GLN A 339 -15.34 17.56 6.42
C GLN A 339 -16.26 17.04 5.32
N ILE A 340 -16.06 17.55 4.12
CA ILE A 340 -16.82 17.13 2.95
C ILE A 340 -15.90 16.77 1.80
N ALA A 341 -16.24 15.71 1.08
CA ALA A 341 -15.63 15.32 -0.18
C ALA A 341 -16.71 15.34 -1.28
N LEU A 342 -16.37 15.91 -2.43
CA LEU A 342 -17.26 16.04 -3.58
C LEU A 342 -16.69 15.21 -4.72
N GLU A 343 -17.37 14.14 -5.09
CA GLU A 343 -16.96 13.21 -6.15
C GLU A 343 -17.75 13.53 -7.43
N SER A 344 -17.27 14.47 -8.25
CA SER A 344 -18.03 15.03 -9.36
C SER A 344 -17.84 14.23 -10.65
N TYR A 345 -18.91 13.54 -11.12
CA TYR A 345 -18.91 12.70 -12.33
C TYR A 345 -19.67 13.31 -13.52
N GLU A 346 -19.43 14.59 -13.81
CA GLU A 346 -19.72 15.30 -15.08
C GLU A 346 -20.98 16.19 -15.21
N LEU A 347 -22.10 16.07 -14.48
CA LEU A 347 -23.37 16.63 -15.04
C LEU A 347 -24.16 17.75 -14.33
N GLU A 348 -23.95 18.15 -13.06
CA GLU A 348 -24.72 19.28 -12.48
C GLU A 348 -23.90 20.15 -11.52
N ARG A 349 -23.31 21.23 -12.05
CA ARG A 349 -22.20 21.96 -11.41
C ARG A 349 -22.61 23.24 -10.70
N ALA A 350 -23.58 23.98 -11.25
CA ALA A 350 -24.11 25.19 -10.61
C ALA A 350 -24.99 24.87 -9.39
N SER A 351 -25.65 23.70 -9.38
CA SER A 351 -26.46 23.24 -8.25
C SER A 351 -25.60 22.92 -7.04
N LEU A 352 -24.39 22.35 -7.23
CA LEU A 352 -23.54 21.89 -6.13
C LEU A 352 -23.16 23.00 -5.13
N ILE A 353 -22.80 24.18 -5.63
CA ILE A 353 -22.46 25.33 -4.77
C ILE A 353 -23.69 25.76 -3.97
N SER A 354 -24.85 25.87 -4.64
CA SER A 354 -26.09 26.25 -3.98
C SER A 354 -26.54 25.23 -2.92
N SER A 355 -26.41 23.94 -3.21
CA SER A 355 -26.75 22.86 -2.28
C SER A 355 -25.79 22.80 -1.09
N LEU A 356 -24.50 23.07 -1.30
CA LEU A 356 -23.53 23.14 -0.20
C LEU A 356 -23.82 24.31 0.75
N ASN A 357 -24.13 25.49 0.19
CA ASN A 357 -24.55 26.64 1.01
C ASN A 357 -25.87 26.37 1.75
N SER A 358 -26.83 25.73 1.06
CA SER A 358 -28.11 25.31 1.62
C SER A 358 -27.89 24.39 2.82
N LEU A 359 -27.04 23.37 2.69
CA LEU A 359 -26.66 22.45 3.76
C LEU A 359 -26.01 23.18 4.95
N VAL A 360 -25.01 24.02 4.69
CA VAL A 360 -24.27 24.73 5.75
C VAL A 360 -25.18 25.70 6.50
N ALA A 361 -26.01 26.45 5.77
CA ALA A 361 -26.97 27.38 6.37
C ALA A 361 -28.04 26.63 7.18
N HIS A 362 -28.53 25.50 6.68
CA HIS A 362 -29.58 24.74 7.34
C HIS A 362 -29.08 23.96 8.56
N SER A 363 -28.00 23.20 8.39
CA SER A 363 -27.40 22.38 9.46
C SER A 363 -26.66 23.21 10.49
N SER A 364 -26.40 24.50 10.19
CA SER A 364 -25.58 25.38 11.02
C SER A 364 -24.19 24.81 11.32
N CYS A 365 -23.66 24.00 10.39
CA CYS A 365 -22.38 23.33 10.54
C CYS A 365 -21.24 24.23 10.03
N GLN A 366 -19.98 23.89 10.37
CA GLN A 366 -18.81 24.65 9.95
C GLN A 366 -17.80 23.75 9.24
N LEU A 367 -17.66 23.95 7.94
CA LEU A 367 -16.70 23.20 7.13
C LEU A 367 -15.27 23.67 7.42
N GLN A 368 -14.42 22.69 7.78
CA GLN A 368 -12.99 22.83 8.00
C GLN A 368 -12.18 22.15 6.89
N ARG A 369 -12.72 21.09 6.26
CA ARG A 369 -12.03 20.37 5.20
C ARG A 369 -12.92 20.17 3.98
N LEU A 370 -12.36 20.45 2.82
CA LEU A 370 -13.00 20.24 1.52
C LEU A 370 -12.08 19.40 0.63
N ALA A 371 -12.59 18.30 0.11
CA ALA A 371 -11.96 17.54 -0.96
C ALA A 371 -12.82 17.60 -2.22
N ILE A 372 -12.19 17.78 -3.39
CA ILE A 372 -12.85 17.69 -4.68
C ILE A 372 -12.13 16.62 -5.50
N TYR A 373 -12.88 15.62 -5.96
CA TYR A 373 -12.39 14.51 -6.74
C TYR A 373 -13.06 14.46 -8.12
N GLY A 374 -12.31 13.99 -9.11
CA GLY A 374 -12.74 13.87 -10.50
C GLY A 374 -12.04 14.92 -11.34
N ILE A 375 -12.77 15.95 -11.78
CA ILE A 375 -12.20 17.07 -12.53
C ILE A 375 -12.49 18.38 -11.77
N PRO A 376 -11.64 18.77 -10.78
CA PRO A 376 -11.76 20.06 -10.11
C PRO A 376 -11.61 21.23 -11.09
N GLN A 377 -12.73 21.80 -11.54
CA GLN A 377 -12.73 22.96 -12.44
C GLN A 377 -12.38 24.23 -11.68
N SER A 378 -11.60 25.11 -12.31
CA SER A 378 -11.10 26.34 -11.70
C SER A 378 -12.19 27.30 -11.26
N GLU A 379 -13.17 27.60 -12.12
CA GLU A 379 -14.26 28.53 -11.79
C GLU A 379 -15.06 28.07 -10.56
N THR A 380 -15.51 26.81 -10.55
CA THR A 380 -16.30 26.23 -9.45
C THR A 380 -15.49 26.17 -8.16
N THR A 381 -14.23 25.74 -8.26
CA THR A 381 -13.32 25.65 -7.10
C THR A 381 -13.09 27.03 -6.50
N ILE A 382 -12.80 28.05 -7.31
CA ILE A 382 -12.56 29.42 -6.84
C ILE A 382 -13.81 30.01 -6.17
N GLN A 383 -15.01 29.77 -6.74
CA GLN A 383 -16.27 30.20 -6.14
C GLN A 383 -16.51 29.54 -4.76
N LEU A 384 -16.22 28.25 -4.60
CA LEU A 384 -16.28 27.57 -3.30
C LEU A 384 -15.30 28.17 -2.30
N LEU A 385 -14.06 28.44 -2.71
CA LEU A 385 -13.04 29.04 -1.84
C LEU A 385 -13.41 30.45 -1.37
N HIS A 386 -14.18 31.21 -2.15
CA HIS A 386 -14.74 32.50 -1.74
C HIS A 386 -15.82 32.35 -0.67
N GLN A 387 -16.68 31.34 -0.79
CA GLN A 387 -17.83 31.16 0.09
C GLN A 387 -17.49 30.51 1.44
N PHE A 388 -16.40 29.74 1.50
CA PHE A 388 -15.99 29.00 2.69
C PHE A 388 -14.63 29.48 3.24
N PRO A 389 -14.52 30.71 3.78
CA PRO A 389 -13.26 31.25 4.30
C PRO A 389 -12.74 30.53 5.56
N SER A 390 -13.57 29.70 6.21
CA SER A 390 -13.21 28.92 7.38
C SER A 390 -12.40 27.66 7.08
N LEU A 391 -12.24 27.28 5.80
CA LEU A 391 -11.54 26.07 5.41
C LEU A 391 -10.08 26.10 5.89
N GLU A 392 -9.69 25.02 6.55
CA GLU A 392 -8.34 24.76 7.04
C GLU A 392 -7.60 23.75 6.16
N HIS A 393 -8.31 22.85 5.48
CA HIS A 393 -7.73 21.86 4.57
C HIS A 393 -8.46 21.85 3.22
N LEU A 394 -7.69 21.87 2.14
CA LEU A 394 -8.19 21.71 0.77
C LEU A 394 -7.44 20.58 0.09
N CYS A 395 -8.17 19.62 -0.48
CA CYS A 395 -7.61 18.56 -1.30
C CYS A 395 -8.26 18.58 -2.69
N LEU A 396 -7.46 18.63 -3.74
CA LEU A 396 -7.91 18.60 -5.12
C LEU A 396 -7.29 17.39 -5.80
N ILE A 397 -8.15 16.48 -6.25
CA ILE A 397 -7.75 15.20 -6.82
C ILE A 397 -8.29 15.12 -8.25
N TRP A 398 -7.37 15.04 -9.23
CA TRP A 398 -7.68 14.87 -10.63
C TRP A 398 -7.60 13.40 -11.04
N ASP A 399 -8.71 12.89 -11.57
CA ASP A 399 -8.85 11.55 -12.15
C ASP A 399 -8.67 11.67 -13.67
N GLU A 400 -7.53 11.20 -14.18
CA GLU A 400 -7.03 11.49 -15.53
C GLU A 400 -7.59 10.62 -16.65
N ASP A 401 -8.26 9.50 -16.33
CA ASP A 401 -8.92 8.63 -17.34
C ASP A 401 -9.93 9.40 -18.22
N ARG A 402 -10.23 10.66 -17.88
CA ARG A 402 -11.21 11.53 -18.53
C ARG A 402 -10.73 12.97 -18.83
N ALA A 403 -9.50 13.36 -18.45
CA ALA A 403 -9.16 14.78 -18.27
C ALA A 403 -8.31 15.47 -19.36
N GLY A 404 -7.45 14.78 -20.12
CA GLY A 404 -6.63 15.38 -21.20
C GLY A 404 -5.92 16.71 -20.83
N ASP A 405 -5.70 17.60 -21.81
CA ASP A 405 -5.04 18.92 -21.65
C ASP A 405 -5.84 19.92 -20.78
N ILE A 406 -7.07 19.58 -20.37
CA ILE A 406 -7.96 20.47 -19.60
C ILE A 406 -7.41 20.68 -18.17
N MET A 407 -6.71 19.68 -17.63
CA MET A 407 -6.23 19.67 -16.26
C MET A 407 -5.20 20.78 -15.95
N GLN A 408 -4.26 21.06 -16.85
CA GLN A 408 -3.19 22.03 -16.60
C GLN A 408 -3.74 23.45 -16.38
N ASN A 409 -4.65 23.88 -17.24
CA ASN A 409 -5.24 25.22 -17.16
C ASN A 409 -6.02 25.42 -15.85
N ASP A 410 -6.72 24.38 -15.37
CA ASP A 410 -7.48 24.46 -14.13
C ASP A 410 -6.57 24.57 -12.91
N VAL A 411 -5.51 23.74 -12.82
CA VAL A 411 -4.54 23.79 -11.72
C VAL A 411 -3.88 25.16 -11.65
N ASP A 412 -3.34 25.66 -12.76
CA ASP A 412 -2.62 26.94 -12.78
C ASP A 412 -3.54 28.13 -12.46
N THR A 413 -4.79 28.08 -12.90
CA THR A 413 -5.81 29.11 -12.58
C THR A 413 -6.17 29.09 -11.10
N ILE A 414 -6.36 27.92 -10.49
CA ILE A 414 -6.65 27.77 -9.06
C ILE A 414 -5.45 28.25 -8.22
N VAL A 415 -4.23 27.84 -8.58
CA VAL A 415 -3.01 28.26 -7.88
C VAL A 415 -2.81 29.77 -7.98
N SER A 416 -3.09 30.35 -9.14
CA SER A 416 -3.06 31.81 -9.34
C SER A 416 -4.09 32.53 -8.46
N ALA A 417 -5.29 31.98 -8.30
CA ALA A 417 -6.32 32.54 -7.43
C ALA A 417 -5.96 32.43 -5.93
N LEU A 418 -5.26 31.38 -5.52
CA LEU A 418 -4.77 31.19 -4.14
C LEU A 418 -3.57 32.09 -3.79
N MET A 419 -2.92 32.69 -4.79
CA MET A 419 -1.81 33.63 -4.61
C MET A 419 -2.27 34.87 -3.83
N ILE A 420 -1.46 35.33 -2.88
CA ILE A 420 -1.73 36.59 -2.17
C ILE A 420 -1.42 37.75 -3.12
N THR A 421 -2.43 38.58 -3.38
CA THR A 421 -2.28 39.83 -4.13
C THR A 421 -2.37 41.03 -3.20
N ALA A 422 -1.80 42.17 -3.59
CA ALA A 422 -1.77 43.37 -2.75
C ALA A 422 -3.16 44.00 -2.53
N THR A 423 -4.13 43.71 -3.38
CA THR A 423 -5.43 44.40 -3.45
C THR A 423 -6.63 43.47 -3.45
N GLY A 424 -6.44 42.15 -3.56
CA GLY A 424 -7.53 41.17 -3.62
C GLY A 424 -7.84 40.51 -2.27
N PRO A 425 -9.07 39.99 -2.08
CA PRO A 425 -9.42 39.20 -0.90
C PRO A 425 -8.58 37.92 -0.86
N ILE A 426 -8.06 37.57 0.33
CA ILE A 426 -7.33 36.33 0.52
C ILE A 426 -8.34 35.18 0.55
N LEU A 427 -8.31 34.30 -0.46
CA LEU A 427 -9.10 33.08 -0.46
C LEU A 427 -8.67 32.16 0.68
N THR A 428 -9.67 31.62 1.39
CA THR A 428 -9.50 30.67 2.50
C THR A 428 -8.35 31.04 3.43
N PRO A 429 -8.41 32.19 4.14
CA PRO A 429 -7.26 32.70 4.91
C PRO A 429 -6.81 31.75 6.03
N ARG A 430 -7.70 30.84 6.48
CA ARG A 430 -7.39 29.80 7.47
C ARG A 430 -6.77 28.52 6.88
N LEU A 431 -6.51 28.46 5.57
CA LEU A 431 -5.98 27.27 4.92
C LEU A 431 -4.57 26.93 5.44
N ARG A 432 -4.45 25.81 6.14
CA ARG A 432 -3.22 25.27 6.73
C ARG A 432 -2.63 24.13 5.90
N ILE A 433 -3.48 23.30 5.30
CA ILE A 433 -3.05 22.16 4.49
C ILE A 433 -3.65 22.26 3.10
N LEU A 434 -2.80 22.14 2.09
CA LEU A 434 -3.19 22.13 0.69
C LEU A 434 -2.60 20.89 0.00
N SER A 435 -3.47 20.07 -0.58
CA SER A 435 -3.10 18.82 -1.22
C SER A 435 -3.52 18.84 -2.68
N PHE A 436 -2.58 18.58 -3.58
CA PHE A 436 -2.82 18.33 -5.00
C PHE A 436 -2.51 16.87 -5.30
N ALA A 437 -3.42 16.22 -6.02
CA ALA A 437 -3.33 14.80 -6.30
C ALA A 437 -3.75 14.51 -7.74
N TRP A 438 -3.05 13.61 -8.43
CA TRP A 438 -3.41 13.20 -9.78
C TRP A 438 -2.91 11.77 -10.05
N GLU A 439 -3.66 11.01 -10.85
CA GLU A 439 -3.35 9.59 -11.07
C GLU A 439 -2.28 9.32 -12.14
N ALA A 440 -2.19 10.15 -13.18
CA ALA A 440 -1.24 9.97 -14.30
C ALA A 440 -0.24 11.15 -14.42
N VAL A 441 0.22 11.53 -15.62
CA VAL A 441 1.33 12.48 -15.78
C VAL A 441 0.77 13.89 -15.97
N ALA A 442 0.82 14.68 -14.89
CA ALA A 442 0.34 16.06 -14.90
C ALA A 442 1.46 17.05 -15.25
N GLN A 443 1.27 17.82 -16.33
CA GLN A 443 2.09 19.01 -16.58
C GLN A 443 1.64 20.15 -15.65
N VAL A 444 2.21 20.21 -14.46
CA VAL A 444 1.93 21.26 -13.47
C VAL A 444 3.08 22.28 -13.44
N ASP A 445 2.77 23.58 -13.39
CA ASP A 445 3.80 24.60 -13.14
C ASP A 445 4.23 24.60 -11.67
N TYR A 446 5.23 23.78 -11.35
CA TYR A 446 5.82 23.70 -10.00
C TYR A 446 6.46 25.01 -9.53
N ARG A 447 6.84 25.93 -10.44
CA ARG A 447 7.35 27.25 -10.05
C ARG A 447 6.20 28.12 -9.56
N LEU A 448 5.07 28.10 -10.25
CA LEU A 448 3.87 28.80 -9.83
C LEU A 448 3.38 28.28 -8.47
N LEU A 449 3.30 26.96 -8.30
CA LEU A 449 2.98 26.32 -7.01
C LEU A 449 3.92 26.76 -5.89
N ALA A 450 5.24 26.68 -6.12
CA ALA A 450 6.23 27.09 -5.12
C ALA A 450 6.10 28.57 -4.74
N ARG A 451 5.83 29.45 -5.71
CA ARG A 451 5.61 30.88 -5.44
C ARG A 451 4.38 31.11 -4.56
N MET A 452 3.26 30.47 -4.88
CA MET A 452 2.03 30.55 -4.10
C MET A 452 2.23 29.99 -2.69
N ALA A 453 2.81 28.80 -2.58
CA ALA A 453 3.12 28.15 -1.31
C ALA A 453 3.99 29.04 -0.42
N ARG A 454 5.06 29.62 -0.97
CA ARG A 454 5.95 30.53 -0.24
C ARG A 454 5.22 31.79 0.23
N ALA A 455 4.39 32.39 -0.62
CA ALA A 455 3.63 33.59 -0.28
C ALA A 455 2.68 33.32 0.90
N ARG A 456 1.95 32.20 0.87
CA ARG A 456 1.04 31.81 1.96
C ARG A 456 1.74 31.27 3.21
N TRP A 457 2.94 30.71 3.08
CA TRP A 457 3.71 30.22 4.22
C TRP A 457 4.33 31.36 5.04
N LYS A 458 4.75 32.45 4.38
CA LYS A 458 5.42 33.59 5.02
C LYS A 458 4.49 34.75 5.38
N SER A 459 3.20 34.66 5.06
CA SER A 459 2.23 35.71 5.35
C SER A 459 1.77 35.68 6.82
N GLU A 460 1.45 36.85 7.38
CA GLU A 460 0.80 36.98 8.69
C GLU A 460 -0.72 36.83 8.59
N SER A 461 -1.29 37.14 7.43
CA SER A 461 -2.74 37.16 7.18
C SER A 461 -3.30 35.80 6.76
N CYS A 462 -2.44 34.86 6.36
CA CYS A 462 -2.75 33.46 6.13
C CYS A 462 -1.48 32.64 6.34
N ARG A 463 -1.61 31.40 6.83
CA ARG A 463 -0.46 30.56 7.13
C ARG A 463 -0.67 29.14 6.62
N LEU A 464 -0.17 28.91 5.41
CA LEU A 464 -0.04 27.55 4.88
C LEU A 464 1.08 26.84 5.67
N GLU A 465 0.74 25.76 6.35
CA GLU A 465 1.68 24.98 7.17
C GLU A 465 2.25 23.79 6.42
N ARG A 466 1.40 23.10 5.65
CA ARG A 466 1.76 21.91 4.89
C ARG A 466 1.25 21.98 3.46
N MET A 467 2.08 21.50 2.52
CA MET A 467 1.63 21.22 1.16
C MET A 467 1.93 19.76 0.77
N GLU A 468 0.94 19.07 0.21
CA GLU A 468 1.04 17.68 -0.22
C GLU A 468 0.90 17.60 -1.74
N ILE A 469 1.77 16.82 -2.38
CA ILE A 469 1.73 16.50 -3.80
C ILE A 469 1.69 14.98 -3.94
N LEU A 470 0.58 14.45 -4.45
CA LEU A 470 0.30 13.02 -4.47
C LEU A 470 0.19 12.55 -5.92
N ARG A 471 1.03 11.60 -6.35
CA ARG A 471 1.03 11.09 -7.73
C ARG A 471 0.71 9.60 -7.77
N GLY A 472 -0.25 9.21 -8.59
CA GLY A 472 -0.61 7.79 -8.78
C GLY A 472 0.54 7.00 -9.42
N GLN A 473 1.26 7.58 -10.37
CA GLN A 473 2.38 6.96 -11.07
C GLN A 473 3.72 7.68 -10.82
N SER A 474 4.82 6.94 -10.96
CA SER A 474 6.19 7.46 -10.89
C SER A 474 6.60 7.99 -12.27
N GLU A 475 6.97 9.26 -12.36
CA GLU A 475 7.51 9.85 -13.60
C GLU A 475 9.04 9.75 -13.63
N GLU A 476 9.57 8.88 -14.49
CA GLU A 476 11.00 8.87 -14.82
C GLU A 476 11.41 10.22 -15.45
N GLY A 477 12.39 10.91 -14.85
CA GLY A 477 12.92 12.18 -15.36
C GLY A 477 12.31 13.47 -14.79
N SER A 478 11.39 13.38 -13.81
CA SER A 478 10.76 14.54 -13.17
C SER A 478 11.61 15.24 -12.08
N GLU A 479 12.82 14.75 -11.80
CA GLU A 479 13.64 15.23 -10.68
C GLU A 479 13.99 16.72 -10.73
N GLY A 480 14.20 17.30 -11.92
CA GLY A 480 14.52 18.72 -12.08
C GLY A 480 13.30 19.66 -12.05
N LEU A 481 12.09 19.14 -12.30
CA LEU A 481 10.86 19.95 -12.31
C LEU A 481 10.41 20.32 -10.89
N LEU A 482 10.80 19.52 -9.89
CA LEU A 482 10.47 19.72 -8.48
C LEU A 482 11.47 20.62 -7.73
N ASP A 483 12.53 21.10 -8.38
CA ASP A 483 13.57 21.93 -7.75
C ASP A 483 13.01 23.16 -6.99
N PRO A 484 12.02 23.92 -7.51
CA PRO A 484 11.42 25.04 -6.76
C PRO A 484 10.79 24.61 -5.43
N LEU A 485 10.23 23.41 -5.37
CA LEU A 485 9.59 22.86 -4.17
C LEU A 485 10.62 22.27 -3.20
N ARG A 486 11.68 21.63 -3.72
CA ARG A 486 12.82 21.18 -2.92
C ARG A 486 13.44 22.34 -2.15
N MET A 487 13.64 23.49 -2.81
CA MET A 487 14.13 24.71 -2.14
C MET A 487 13.26 25.18 -0.98
N LEU A 488 11.93 25.04 -1.06
CA LEU A 488 11.02 25.40 0.03
C LEU A 488 11.09 24.42 1.19
N ARG A 489 11.16 23.11 0.88
CA ARG A 489 11.34 22.07 1.88
C ARG A 489 12.65 22.27 2.64
N ASP A 490 13.74 22.53 1.92
CA ASP A 490 15.06 22.76 2.50
C ASP A 490 15.11 24.07 3.33
N ALA A 491 14.26 25.04 3.00
CA ALA A 491 14.04 26.24 3.82
C ALA A 491 13.19 26.00 5.08
N GLY A 492 12.63 24.79 5.27
CA GLY A 492 11.88 24.37 6.46
C GLY A 492 10.36 24.35 6.32
N MET A 493 9.81 24.46 5.10
CA MET A 493 8.37 24.26 4.88
C MET A 493 8.04 22.76 4.93
N ASP A 494 6.93 22.38 5.58
CA ASP A 494 6.45 20.99 5.58
C ASP A 494 5.86 20.67 4.20
N LEU A 495 6.65 20.00 3.37
CA LEU A 495 6.30 19.66 2.00
C LEU A 495 6.46 18.16 1.80
N VAL A 496 5.34 17.51 1.49
CA VAL A 496 5.25 16.06 1.29
C VAL A 496 4.98 15.80 -0.18
N TRP A 497 5.81 14.97 -0.81
CA TRP A 497 5.49 14.39 -2.10
C TRP A 497 5.50 12.88 -2.00
N LEU A 498 4.45 12.24 -2.48
CA LEU A 498 4.29 10.79 -2.47
C LEU A 498 3.94 10.32 -3.88
N GLU A 499 4.44 9.14 -4.23
CA GLU A 499 4.18 8.51 -5.53
C GLU A 499 3.74 7.06 -5.33
N GLY A 500 3.06 6.48 -6.33
CA GLY A 500 2.69 5.07 -6.35
C GLY A 500 1.71 4.70 -5.23
N GLY A 501 1.89 3.51 -4.64
CA GLY A 501 0.98 3.00 -3.59
C GLY A 501 0.91 3.90 -2.35
N ALA A 502 1.98 4.62 -2.00
CA ALA A 502 1.97 5.55 -0.87
C ALA A 502 1.05 6.76 -1.14
N ALA A 503 1.03 7.27 -2.37
CA ALA A 503 0.14 8.34 -2.78
C ALA A 503 -1.32 7.88 -2.76
N HIS A 504 -1.61 6.71 -3.36
CA HIS A 504 -2.96 6.13 -3.37
C HIS A 504 -3.52 5.95 -1.96
N ASN A 505 -2.70 5.48 -1.01
CA ASN A 505 -3.13 5.34 0.39
C ASN A 505 -3.53 6.67 1.04
N VAL A 506 -2.89 7.79 0.64
CA VAL A 506 -3.26 9.12 1.13
C VAL A 506 -4.49 9.64 0.40
N MET A 507 -4.59 9.45 -0.91
CA MET A 507 -5.78 9.79 -1.70
C MET A 507 -7.02 9.09 -1.15
N ASP A 508 -6.95 7.78 -0.85
CA ASP A 508 -8.04 6.98 -0.28
C ASP A 508 -8.59 7.53 1.05
N ARG A 509 -7.75 8.20 1.86
CA ARG A 509 -8.19 8.85 3.10
C ARG A 509 -9.07 10.07 2.84
N TYR A 510 -8.79 10.81 1.77
CA TYR A 510 -9.60 11.96 1.35
C TYR A 510 -10.94 11.53 0.74
N HIS A 511 -11.01 10.31 0.23
CA HIS A 511 -12.23 9.68 -0.27
C HIS A 511 -13.11 9.04 0.81
N PHE A 512 -12.65 8.99 2.05
CA PHE A 512 -13.25 8.15 3.09
C PHE A 512 -13.46 6.70 2.58
N ALA A 513 -12.52 6.21 1.76
CA ALA A 513 -12.59 4.93 1.04
C ALA A 513 -12.04 3.74 1.81
N SER A 514 -11.42 3.98 2.97
CA SER A 514 -10.59 3.02 3.72
C SER A 514 -11.06 2.85 5.16
#